data_AF-A0AAN4YQA3-F1
#
_entry.id   AF-A0AAN4YQA3-F1
#
_cell.length_a   1.000
_cell.length_b   1.000
_cell.length_c   1.000
_cell.angle_alpha   90.00
_cell.angle_beta   90.00
_cell.angle_gamma   90.00
#
_symmetry.space_group_name_H-M   'P 1'
#
loop_
_entity.id
_entity.type
_entity.pdbx_description
1 polymer ?
#
loop_
_entity_poly.entity_id
_entity_poly.type
_entity_poly.pdbx_seq_one_letter_code
_entity_poly.pdbx_strand_id
1 'polypeptide(L)'
;MNSGLGLLPISLDWTEINYAGFPLTTPFYITLHLILAGLRGSISNLLTSLPLLSSNTFDNTGQSYNITKVVDANLNFVESKYQAYSPMYISLGYALTYGLGFAAVTAVIVHTYLYNGREIWAKFKNSRAGGEDIHRRLMHAYNDVPDWWYGILTVIVLGLGVLTVRYWDTELPVWGFLVVCFGMGVVLILPEGILQGTTNQRVFLNIITELIAGYAYPGSAIANTMVKCYGYNSIKHAMDFAQDLKMGQYMVRVYVNHPLSPD
;
A
#
# COMPACT_ATOMS: atom_id res chain seq x y z
N MET A 1 10.36 -9.63 -19.04
CA MET A 1 10.88 -8.60 -19.97
C MET A 1 12.39 -8.55 -19.80
N ASN A 2 13.15 -8.91 -20.84
CA ASN A 2 14.62 -9.10 -20.82
C ASN A 2 15.41 -7.89 -21.35
N SER A 3 15.00 -6.66 -21.01
CA SER A 3 15.75 -5.46 -21.43
C SER A 3 15.98 -4.55 -20.25
N GLY A 4 17.27 -4.34 -19.94
CA GLY A 4 17.73 -3.44 -18.90
C GLY A 4 17.28 -2.00 -19.12
N LEU A 5 17.29 -1.24 -18.03
CA LEU A 5 17.10 0.21 -17.98
C LEU A 5 17.69 0.87 -19.24
N GLY A 6 16.82 1.47 -20.06
CA GLY A 6 17.25 2.16 -21.26
C GLY A 6 18.36 3.17 -20.95
N LEU A 7 19.32 3.30 -21.86
CA LEU A 7 20.50 4.16 -21.72
C LEU A 7 20.13 5.61 -21.32
N LEU A 8 18.96 6.06 -21.77
CA LEU A 8 18.31 7.29 -21.34
C LEU A 8 16.87 6.94 -20.90
N PRO A 9 16.49 7.18 -19.63
CA PRO A 9 15.13 6.95 -19.15
C PRO A 9 14.20 8.09 -19.56
N ILE A 10 14.19 8.42 -20.86
CA ILE A 10 13.35 9.48 -21.43
C ILE A 10 12.36 8.80 -22.37
N SER A 11 11.09 8.78 -21.97
CA SER A 11 9.98 8.43 -22.84
C SER A 11 9.17 9.68 -23.12
N LEU A 12 8.74 9.86 -24.37
CA LEU A 12 7.77 10.88 -24.76
C LEU A 12 6.34 10.31 -24.84
N ASP A 13 6.17 9.02 -24.55
CA ASP A 13 4.86 8.40 -24.45
C ASP A 13 4.19 8.83 -23.14
N TRP A 14 3.04 9.48 -23.28
CA TRP A 14 2.23 9.93 -22.14
C TRP A 14 1.80 8.78 -21.24
N THR A 15 1.60 7.58 -21.79
CA THR A 15 1.23 6.39 -21.02
C THR A 15 2.35 5.98 -20.06
N GLU A 16 3.59 5.94 -20.57
CA GLU A 16 4.79 5.64 -19.78
C GLU A 16 5.08 6.73 -18.74
N ILE A 17 4.89 8.00 -19.11
CA ILE A 17 5.06 9.15 -18.19
C ILE A 17 4.04 9.08 -17.04
N ASN A 18 2.79 8.69 -17.31
CA ASN A 18 1.80 8.49 -16.25
C ASN A 18 2.16 7.32 -15.35
N TYR A 19 2.66 6.22 -15.93
CA TYR A 19 3.09 5.05 -15.17
C TYR A 19 4.25 5.38 -14.20
N ALA A 20 5.06 6.38 -14.52
CA ALA A 20 6.14 6.87 -13.67
C ALA A 20 5.68 7.72 -12.45
N GLY A 21 4.38 8.02 -12.30
CA GLY A 21 3.86 8.67 -11.09
C GLY A 21 2.93 9.87 -11.32
N PHE A 22 2.21 9.92 -12.44
CA PHE A 22 1.20 10.94 -12.77
C PHE A 22 1.66 12.38 -12.49
N PRO A 23 2.63 12.90 -13.27
CA PRO A 23 3.34 14.15 -12.94
C PRO A 23 2.46 15.41 -12.92
N LEU A 24 1.26 15.38 -13.50
CA LEU A 24 0.33 16.52 -13.46
C LEU A 24 -0.44 16.62 -12.13
N THR A 25 -0.72 15.49 -11.50
CA THR A 25 -1.48 15.43 -10.25
C THR A 25 -0.57 15.35 -9.03
N THR A 26 0.68 14.93 -9.24
CA THR A 26 1.74 14.89 -8.24
C THR A 26 2.48 16.24 -8.16
N PRO A 27 2.74 16.79 -6.96
CA PRO A 27 3.49 18.04 -6.82
C PRO A 27 4.86 17.99 -7.52
N PHE A 28 5.25 19.11 -8.16
CA PHE A 28 6.47 19.18 -8.97
C PHE A 28 7.73 18.71 -8.23
N TYR A 29 7.88 19.07 -6.95
CA TYR A 29 9.04 18.66 -6.18
C TYR A 29 9.13 17.14 -6.05
N ILE A 30 8.01 16.42 -5.87
CA ILE A 30 7.98 14.95 -5.81
C ILE A 30 8.38 14.36 -7.17
N THR A 31 7.78 14.88 -8.25
CA THR A 31 8.10 14.46 -9.62
C THR A 31 9.59 14.62 -9.93
N LEU A 32 10.20 15.72 -9.51
CA LEU A 32 11.64 15.95 -9.69
C LEU A 32 12.49 14.93 -8.92
N HIS A 33 12.13 14.60 -7.68
CA HIS A 33 12.83 13.56 -6.91
C HIS A 33 12.75 12.19 -7.59
N LEU A 34 11.60 11.82 -8.14
CA LEU A 34 11.42 10.57 -8.89
C LEU A 34 12.30 10.51 -10.14
N ILE A 35 12.34 11.59 -10.92
CA ILE A 35 13.20 11.70 -12.12
C ILE A 35 14.69 11.60 -11.74
N LEU A 36 15.11 12.33 -10.70
CA LEU A 36 16.50 12.30 -10.22
C LEU A 36 16.89 10.92 -9.69
N ALA A 37 15.98 10.22 -9.00
CA ALA A 37 16.21 8.85 -8.56
C ALA A 37 16.36 7.88 -9.74
N GLY A 38 15.51 8.01 -10.77
CA GLY A 38 15.61 7.23 -12.00
C GLY A 38 16.94 7.44 -12.74
N LEU A 39 17.37 8.70 -12.89
CA LEU A 39 18.65 9.04 -13.51
C LEU A 39 19.85 8.48 -12.73
N ARG A 40 19.83 8.55 -11.39
CA ARG A 40 20.86 7.94 -10.53
C ARG A 40 20.95 6.42 -10.74
N GLY A 41 19.79 5.75 -10.82
CA GLY A 41 19.70 4.31 -11.07
C GLY A 41 20.26 3.90 -12.43
N SER A 42 19.97 4.67 -13.49
CA SER A 42 20.54 4.45 -14.83
C SER A 42 22.06 4.60 -14.87
N ILE A 43 22.61 5.60 -14.16
CA ILE A 43 24.06 5.84 -14.10
C ILE A 43 24.78 4.73 -13.32
N SER A 44 24.21 4.25 -12.20
CA SER A 44 24.78 3.13 -11.45
C SER A 44 24.76 1.81 -12.25
N ASN A 45 23.77 1.64 -13.13
CA ASN A 45 23.64 0.46 -13.99
C ASN A 45 24.71 0.37 -15.09
N LEU A 46 25.26 1.49 -15.53
CA LEU A 46 26.37 1.52 -16.49
C LEU A 46 27.69 1.00 -15.88
N LEU A 47 27.77 0.90 -14.54
CA LEU A 47 29.00 0.60 -13.80
C LEU A 47 29.04 -0.82 -13.21
N THR A 48 27.98 -1.63 -13.34
CA THR A 48 27.88 -2.94 -12.70
C THR A 48 27.36 -4.04 -13.64
N SER A 49 28.07 -5.17 -13.67
CA SER A 49 27.90 -6.27 -14.66
C SER A 49 26.82 -7.32 -14.31
N LEU A 50 26.00 -7.07 -13.29
CA LEU A 50 24.95 -8.00 -12.85
C LEU A 50 23.61 -7.64 -13.51
N PRO A 51 22.68 -8.60 -13.72
CA PRO A 51 21.31 -8.29 -14.14
C PRO A 51 20.60 -7.52 -13.01
N LEU A 52 20.69 -6.19 -13.10
CA LEU A 52 20.24 -5.24 -12.07
C LEU A 52 18.72 -5.27 -11.87
N LEU A 53 17.98 -5.57 -12.93
CA LEU A 53 16.53 -5.68 -12.93
C LEU A 53 16.11 -7.07 -13.37
N SER A 54 15.65 -7.87 -12.42
CA SER A 54 14.90 -9.10 -12.71
C SER A 54 13.79 -9.24 -11.68
N SER A 55 12.59 -9.54 -12.15
CA SER A 55 11.44 -9.91 -11.29
C SER A 55 11.50 -11.36 -10.83
N ASN A 56 12.44 -12.15 -11.34
CA ASN A 56 12.58 -13.56 -11.00
C ASN A 56 13.48 -13.75 -9.77
N THR A 57 13.18 -14.81 -9.01
CA THR A 57 14.00 -15.34 -7.92
C THR A 57 14.93 -16.42 -8.44
N PHE A 58 16.15 -16.49 -7.92
CA PHE A 58 17.20 -17.40 -8.38
C PHE A 58 17.66 -18.36 -7.28
N ASP A 59 18.14 -19.53 -7.66
CA ASP A 59 18.88 -20.44 -6.79
C ASP A 59 20.39 -20.10 -6.76
N ASN A 60 21.15 -20.83 -5.94
CA ASN A 60 22.61 -20.65 -5.84
C ASN A 60 23.37 -20.93 -7.14
N THR A 61 22.72 -21.57 -8.13
CA THR A 61 23.29 -21.84 -9.46
C THR A 61 22.94 -20.77 -10.49
N GLY A 62 22.17 -19.75 -10.11
CA GLY A 62 21.71 -18.68 -10.99
C GLY A 62 20.54 -19.08 -11.89
N GLN A 63 19.92 -20.24 -11.66
CA GLN A 63 18.71 -20.67 -12.36
C GLN A 63 17.46 -20.18 -11.64
N SER A 64 16.31 -20.21 -12.32
CA SER A 64 15.03 -19.82 -11.70
C SER A 64 14.70 -20.72 -10.50
N TYR A 65 14.37 -20.09 -9.38
CA TYR A 65 14.12 -20.79 -8.11
C TYR A 65 12.90 -21.72 -8.20
N ASN A 66 13.09 -23.01 -7.90
CA ASN A 66 12.00 -23.99 -7.93
C ASN A 66 11.28 -24.06 -6.57
N ILE A 67 10.11 -23.44 -6.48
CA ILE A 67 9.29 -23.34 -5.26
C ILE A 67 8.82 -24.73 -4.78
N THR A 68 8.48 -25.64 -5.70
CA THR A 68 7.99 -27.00 -5.36
C THR A 68 8.99 -27.82 -4.56
N LYS A 69 10.29 -27.49 -4.64
CA LYS A 69 11.33 -28.17 -3.86
C LYS A 69 11.35 -27.78 -2.38
N VAL A 70 10.79 -26.63 -2.01
CA VAL A 70 10.86 -26.08 -0.64
C VAL A 70 9.51 -26.04 0.08
N VAL A 71 8.43 -26.43 -0.59
CA VAL A 71 7.09 -26.53 0.00
C VAL A 71 6.66 -27.99 0.20
N ASP A 72 5.68 -28.21 1.06
CA ASP A 72 4.97 -29.49 1.19
C ASP A 72 3.74 -29.58 0.27
N ALA A 73 2.96 -30.65 0.40
CA ALA A 73 1.74 -30.85 -0.39
C ALA A 73 0.63 -29.83 -0.07
N ASN A 74 0.71 -29.17 1.09
CA ASN A 74 -0.21 -28.13 1.55
C ASN A 74 0.31 -26.72 1.24
N LEU A 75 1.37 -26.60 0.43
CA LEU A 75 2.05 -25.35 0.07
C LEU A 75 2.72 -24.62 1.24
N ASN A 76 2.90 -25.31 2.37
CA ASN A 76 3.61 -24.76 3.52
C ASN A 76 5.11 -24.88 3.33
N PHE A 77 5.83 -23.85 3.75
CA PHE A 77 7.27 -23.77 3.64
C PHE A 77 7.95 -24.72 4.63
N VAL A 78 8.89 -25.53 4.12
CA VAL A 78 9.62 -26.53 4.90
C VAL A 78 11.09 -26.13 4.97
N GLU A 79 11.53 -25.70 6.15
CA GLU A 79 12.90 -25.21 6.37
C GLU A 79 13.98 -26.25 6.02
N SER A 80 13.76 -27.52 6.34
CA SER A 80 14.75 -28.59 6.05
C SER A 80 14.97 -28.78 4.54
N LYS A 81 13.90 -28.69 3.75
CA LYS A 81 14.00 -28.75 2.27
C LYS A 81 14.68 -27.50 1.70
N TYR A 82 14.42 -26.34 2.30
CA TYR A 82 15.08 -25.09 1.93
C TYR A 82 16.60 -25.15 2.14
N GLN A 83 17.04 -25.61 3.32
CA GLN A 83 18.46 -25.77 3.63
C GLN A 83 19.14 -26.80 2.72
N ALA A 84 18.43 -27.85 2.31
CA ALA A 84 18.95 -28.89 1.42
C ALA A 84 19.02 -28.47 -0.06
N TYR A 85 18.14 -27.55 -0.51
CA TYR A 85 18.10 -27.11 -1.91
C TYR A 85 19.00 -25.89 -2.14
N SER A 86 18.56 -24.70 -1.78
CA SER A 86 19.38 -23.49 -1.79
C SER A 86 18.68 -22.33 -1.09
N PRO A 87 19.43 -21.34 -0.58
CA PRO A 87 18.91 -20.02 -0.30
C PRO A 87 18.28 -19.38 -1.53
N MET A 88 17.28 -18.52 -1.31
CA MET A 88 16.63 -17.77 -2.37
C MET A 88 17.39 -16.47 -2.63
N TYR A 89 17.84 -16.26 -3.86
CA TYR A 89 18.50 -15.03 -4.28
C TYR A 89 17.54 -14.16 -5.07
N ILE A 90 17.50 -12.88 -4.73
CA ILE A 90 16.70 -11.87 -5.41
C ILE A 90 17.61 -10.92 -6.18
N SER A 91 17.11 -10.31 -7.25
CA SER A 91 17.87 -9.30 -7.99
C SER A 91 18.14 -8.07 -7.13
N LEU A 92 19.18 -7.31 -7.48
CA LEU A 92 19.51 -6.07 -6.76
C LEU A 92 18.35 -5.07 -6.79
N GLY A 93 17.68 -4.94 -7.94
CA GLY A 93 16.48 -4.09 -8.07
C GLY A 93 15.37 -4.51 -7.11
N TYR A 94 15.10 -5.81 -6.99
CA TYR A 94 14.08 -6.31 -6.06
C TYR A 94 14.49 -6.09 -4.59
N ALA A 95 15.77 -6.33 -4.26
CA ALA A 95 16.30 -6.07 -2.91
C ALA A 95 16.20 -4.58 -2.54
N LEU A 96 16.54 -3.68 -3.47
CA LEU A 96 16.42 -2.23 -3.26
C LEU A 96 14.96 -1.80 -3.09
N THR A 97 14.03 -2.32 -3.89
CA THR A 97 12.61 -2.03 -3.73
C THR A 97 12.08 -2.46 -2.36
N TYR A 98 12.48 -3.65 -1.88
CA TYR A 98 12.08 -4.13 -0.55
C TYR A 98 12.71 -3.28 0.57
N GLY A 99 14.02 -3.02 0.49
CA GLY A 99 14.73 -2.20 1.46
C GLY A 99 14.18 -0.78 1.56
N LEU A 100 13.95 -0.12 0.42
CA LEU A 100 13.34 1.20 0.37
C LEU A 100 11.87 1.16 0.80
N GLY A 101 11.13 0.09 0.51
CA GLY A 101 9.77 -0.11 1.00
C GLY A 101 9.69 -0.13 2.53
N PHE A 102 10.56 -0.89 3.18
CA PHE A 102 10.66 -0.93 4.65
C PHE A 102 11.04 0.43 5.25
N ALA A 103 11.99 1.12 4.62
CA ALA A 103 12.38 2.47 5.02
C ALA A 103 11.21 3.46 4.85
N ALA A 104 10.47 3.38 3.74
CA ALA A 104 9.35 4.26 3.44
C ALA A 104 8.20 4.11 4.45
N VAL A 105 7.81 2.87 4.81
CA VAL A 105 6.75 2.67 5.81
C VAL A 105 7.13 3.27 7.16
N THR A 106 8.36 3.00 7.61
CA THR A 106 8.87 3.56 8.87
C THR A 106 8.94 5.08 8.81
N ALA A 107 9.44 5.63 7.70
CA ALA A 107 9.54 7.06 7.49
C ALA A 107 8.18 7.76 7.50
N VAL A 108 7.15 7.15 6.88
CA VAL A 108 5.79 7.70 6.84
C VAL A 108 5.21 7.77 8.25
N ILE A 109 5.30 6.70 9.04
CA ILE A 109 4.80 6.69 10.42
C ILE A 109 5.50 7.77 11.27
N VAL A 110 6.83 7.83 11.20
CA VAL A 110 7.62 8.82 11.95
C VAL A 110 7.33 10.24 11.50
N HIS A 111 7.24 10.47 10.19
CA HIS A 111 6.92 11.77 9.61
C HIS A 111 5.53 12.25 10.04
N THR A 112 4.52 11.39 9.93
CA THR A 112 3.15 11.70 10.37
C THR A 112 3.10 12.02 11.86
N TYR A 113 3.80 11.26 12.70
CA TYR A 113 3.83 11.51 14.14
C TYR A 113 4.49 12.86 14.47
N LEU A 114 5.66 13.15 13.90
CA LEU A 114 6.42 14.36 14.22
C LEU A 114 5.76 15.64 13.68
N TYR A 115 5.27 15.61 12.44
CA TYR A 115 4.77 16.81 11.76
C TYR A 115 3.26 17.01 11.90
N ASN A 116 2.47 15.93 11.89
CA ASN A 116 1.01 16.00 11.93
C ASN A 116 0.42 15.56 13.28
N GLY A 117 1.21 15.03 14.21
CA GLY A 117 0.71 14.48 15.47
C GLY A 117 -0.12 15.46 16.31
N ARG A 118 0.28 16.74 16.36
CA ARG A 118 -0.48 17.78 17.09
C ARG A 118 -1.83 18.05 16.44
N GLU A 119 -1.89 18.08 15.12
CA GLU A 119 -3.13 18.31 14.38
C GLU A 119 -4.06 17.09 14.48
N ILE A 120 -3.50 15.88 14.36
CA ILE A 120 -4.22 14.62 14.57
C ILE A 120 -4.86 14.60 15.95
N TRP A 121 -4.10 14.92 17.00
CA TRP A 121 -4.61 14.97 18.37
C TRP A 121 -5.71 16.02 18.54
N ALA A 122 -5.53 17.21 17.94
CA ALA A 122 -6.54 18.26 17.97
C ALA A 122 -7.84 17.82 17.29
N LYS A 123 -7.75 17.16 16.12
CA LYS A 123 -8.91 16.61 15.38
C LYS A 123 -9.56 15.44 16.09
N PHE A 124 -8.78 14.61 16.80
CA PHE A 124 -9.30 13.53 17.62
C PHE A 124 -10.12 14.04 18.82
N LYS A 125 -9.68 15.14 19.44
CA LYS A 125 -10.41 15.80 20.55
C LYS A 125 -11.61 16.62 20.05
N ASN A 126 -11.48 17.26 18.90
CA ASN A 126 -12.53 18.07 18.28
C ASN A 126 -12.46 17.90 16.77
N SER A 127 -13.44 17.22 16.19
CA SER A 127 -13.49 16.92 14.74
C SER A 127 -13.49 18.18 13.86
N ARG A 128 -13.85 19.35 14.41
CA ARG A 128 -13.85 20.64 13.70
C ARG A 128 -12.55 21.44 13.85
N ALA A 129 -11.53 20.90 14.52
CA ALA A 129 -10.23 21.57 14.67
C ALA A 129 -9.51 21.70 13.31
N GLY A 130 -8.95 22.87 13.02
CA GLY A 130 -8.21 23.18 11.79
C GLY A 130 -8.97 24.01 10.75
N GLY A 131 -10.20 24.43 11.06
CA GLY A 131 -11.02 25.24 10.15
C GLY A 131 -11.76 24.40 9.10
N GLU A 132 -12.78 25.00 8.48
CA GLU A 132 -13.56 24.36 7.43
C GLU A 132 -13.13 24.89 6.06
N ASP A 133 -12.82 23.97 5.14
CA ASP A 133 -12.58 24.34 3.75
C ASP A 133 -13.89 24.76 3.05
N ILE A 134 -13.78 25.45 1.91
CA ILE A 134 -14.96 25.93 1.18
C ILE A 134 -15.88 24.80 0.70
N HIS A 135 -15.34 23.61 0.40
CA HIS A 135 -16.11 22.46 -0.06
C HIS A 135 -16.90 21.85 1.10
N ARG A 136 -16.29 21.73 2.28
CA ARG A 136 -16.96 21.28 3.51
C ARG A 136 -18.04 22.27 3.95
N ARG A 137 -17.83 23.57 3.75
CA ARG A 137 -18.88 24.57 4.00
C ARG A 137 -20.08 24.42 3.06
N LEU A 138 -19.84 24.09 1.79
CA LEU A 138 -20.91 23.81 0.82
C LEU A 138 -21.65 22.50 1.15
N MET A 139 -20.98 21.53 1.77
CA MET A 139 -21.60 20.28 2.21
C MET A 139 -22.63 20.46 3.33
N HIS A 140 -22.64 21.57 4.07
CA HIS A 140 -23.64 21.83 5.12
C HIS A 140 -25.09 21.89 4.60
N ALA A 141 -25.28 22.04 3.28
CA ALA A 141 -26.60 21.94 2.66
C ALA A 141 -27.15 20.49 2.62
N TYR A 142 -26.31 19.50 2.85
CA TYR A 142 -26.64 18.08 2.85
C TYR A 142 -26.56 17.51 4.27
N ASN A 143 -27.42 16.55 4.58
CA ASN A 143 -27.35 15.84 5.85
C ASN A 143 -26.15 14.88 5.84
N ASP A 144 -25.30 14.99 6.85
CA ASP A 144 -24.21 14.04 7.08
C ASP A 144 -24.78 12.63 7.36
N VAL A 145 -24.09 11.61 6.86
CA VAL A 145 -24.43 10.21 7.18
C VAL A 145 -24.12 9.98 8.65
N PRO A 146 -25.06 9.45 9.45
CA PRO A 146 -24.81 9.20 10.87
C PRO A 146 -23.66 8.21 11.10
N ASP A 147 -22.77 8.52 12.05
CA ASP A 147 -21.58 7.69 12.34
C ASP A 147 -21.91 6.23 12.72
N TRP A 148 -23.10 5.98 13.28
CA TRP A 148 -23.53 4.64 13.67
C TRP A 148 -23.70 3.70 12.47
N TRP A 149 -23.99 4.21 11.27
CA TRP A 149 -24.04 3.39 10.05
C TRP A 149 -22.69 2.74 9.77
N TYR A 150 -21.60 3.52 9.86
CA TYR A 150 -20.24 3.01 9.70
C TYR A 150 -19.86 2.03 10.81
N GLY A 151 -20.32 2.29 12.04
CA GLY A 151 -20.15 1.37 13.17
C GLY A 151 -20.79 0.01 12.95
N ILE A 152 -22.07 -0.02 12.54
CA ILE A 152 -22.79 -1.27 12.24
C ILE A 152 -22.14 -2.00 11.07
N LEU A 153 -21.79 -1.29 10.00
CA LEU A 153 -21.12 -1.89 8.84
C LEU A 153 -19.79 -2.54 9.24
N THR A 154 -19.02 -1.87 10.11
CA THR A 154 -17.76 -2.39 10.63
C THR A 154 -17.99 -3.67 11.44
N VAL A 155 -19.01 -3.71 12.30
CA VAL A 155 -19.37 -4.91 13.07
C VAL A 155 -19.78 -6.07 12.15
N ILE A 156 -20.58 -5.80 11.11
CA ILE A 156 -20.99 -6.82 10.14
C ILE A 156 -19.77 -7.38 9.40
N VAL A 157 -18.90 -6.52 8.87
CA VAL A 157 -17.71 -6.94 8.11
C VAL A 157 -16.72 -7.67 9.00
N LEU A 158 -16.51 -7.23 10.25
CA LEU A 158 -15.69 -7.95 11.21
C LEU A 158 -16.29 -9.33 11.53
N GLY A 159 -17.61 -9.42 11.72
CA GLY A 159 -18.29 -10.69 11.95
C GLY A 159 -18.12 -11.66 10.78
N LEU A 160 -18.27 -11.18 9.54
CA LEU A 160 -18.02 -11.97 8.33
C LEU A 160 -16.55 -12.40 8.23
N GLY A 161 -15.60 -11.52 8.55
CA GLY A 161 -14.17 -11.86 8.57
C GLY A 161 -13.79 -12.90 9.63
N VAL A 162 -14.39 -12.83 10.82
CA VAL A 162 -14.22 -13.86 11.85
C VAL A 162 -14.83 -15.19 11.40
N LEU A 163 -15.99 -15.15 10.74
CA LEU A 163 -16.64 -16.35 10.19
C LEU A 163 -15.78 -17.02 9.12
N THR A 164 -15.20 -16.26 8.18
CA THR A 164 -14.35 -16.84 7.13
C THR A 164 -13.09 -17.48 7.71
N VAL A 165 -12.45 -16.82 8.66
CA VAL A 165 -11.25 -17.35 9.35
C VAL A 165 -11.57 -18.60 10.17
N ARG A 166 -12.77 -18.71 10.74
CA ARG A 166 -13.16 -19.84 11.59
C ARG A 166 -13.71 -21.04 10.81
N TYR A 167 -14.41 -20.79 9.71
CA TYR A 167 -15.09 -21.84 8.95
C TYR A 167 -14.17 -22.55 7.94
N TRP A 168 -13.19 -21.83 7.38
CA TRP A 168 -12.20 -22.40 6.47
C TRP A 168 -10.86 -22.61 7.17
N ASP A 169 -10.10 -23.62 6.71
CA ASP A 169 -8.73 -23.90 7.14
C ASP A 169 -7.77 -22.84 6.57
N THR A 170 -7.83 -21.65 7.15
CA THR A 170 -7.05 -20.47 6.76
C THR A 170 -5.67 -20.42 7.45
N GLU A 171 -5.40 -21.34 8.37
CA GLU A 171 -4.22 -21.40 9.25
C GLU A 171 -4.00 -20.13 10.12
N LEU A 172 -4.88 -19.15 10.00
CA LEU A 172 -4.86 -17.89 10.73
C LEU A 172 -5.80 -17.98 11.95
N PRO A 173 -5.34 -17.69 13.18
CA PRO A 173 -6.23 -17.60 14.31
C PRO A 173 -7.05 -16.29 14.27
N VAL A 174 -8.24 -16.33 14.87
CA VAL A 174 -9.15 -15.17 14.96
C VAL A 174 -8.47 -13.94 15.59
N TRP A 175 -7.61 -14.16 16.59
CA TRP A 175 -6.83 -13.08 17.20
C TRP A 175 -5.83 -12.45 16.21
N GLY A 176 -5.25 -13.25 15.32
CA GLY A 176 -4.39 -12.79 14.24
C GLY A 176 -5.13 -11.88 13.26
N PHE A 177 -6.35 -12.25 12.89
CA PHE A 177 -7.20 -11.39 12.07
C PHE A 177 -7.51 -10.05 12.77
N LEU A 178 -7.95 -10.08 14.03
CA LEU A 178 -8.34 -8.86 14.75
C LEU A 178 -7.17 -7.94 15.10
N VAL A 179 -6.05 -8.48 15.56
CA VAL A 179 -4.91 -7.66 16.01
C VAL A 179 -3.99 -7.29 14.86
N VAL A 180 -3.68 -8.22 13.97
CA VAL A 180 -2.76 -7.95 12.85
C VAL A 180 -3.51 -7.25 11.72
N CYS A 181 -4.57 -7.85 11.16
CA CYS A 181 -5.20 -7.27 9.97
C CYS A 181 -5.97 -5.99 10.29
N PHE A 182 -6.90 -6.05 11.24
CA PHE A 182 -7.71 -4.89 11.60
C PHE A 182 -6.89 -3.81 12.33
N GLY A 183 -6.02 -4.20 13.27
CA GLY A 183 -5.14 -3.27 13.96
C GLY A 183 -4.19 -2.52 13.02
N MET A 184 -3.58 -3.21 12.05
CA MET A 184 -2.76 -2.54 11.03
C MET A 184 -3.59 -1.57 10.19
N GLY A 185 -4.83 -1.92 9.83
CA GLY A 185 -5.73 -1.01 9.12
C GLY A 185 -5.93 0.31 9.88
N VAL A 186 -6.28 0.22 11.16
CA VAL A 186 -6.52 1.40 12.00
C VAL A 186 -5.28 2.30 12.12
N VAL A 187 -4.09 1.70 12.23
CA VAL A 187 -2.84 2.44 12.41
C VAL A 187 -2.32 3.04 11.10
N LEU A 188 -2.42 2.31 10.00
CA LEU A 188 -1.75 2.67 8.73
C LEU A 188 -2.61 3.52 7.79
N ILE A 189 -3.94 3.47 7.91
CA ILE A 189 -4.84 4.31 7.08
C ILE A 189 -4.52 5.80 7.26
N LEU A 190 -4.28 6.25 8.50
CA LEU A 190 -4.07 7.68 8.77
C LEU A 190 -2.74 8.22 8.20
N PRO A 191 -1.57 7.61 8.47
CA PRO A 191 -0.32 8.02 7.84
C PRO A 191 -0.32 7.93 6.32
N GLU A 192 -0.87 6.84 5.77
CA GLU A 192 -0.97 6.68 4.31
C GLU A 192 -1.90 7.73 3.69
N GLY A 193 -3.03 8.02 4.31
CA GLY A 193 -3.97 9.03 3.83
C GLY A 193 -3.38 10.44 3.82
N ILE A 194 -2.58 10.81 4.82
CA ILE A 194 -1.87 12.10 4.84
C ILE A 194 -0.81 12.16 3.74
N LEU A 195 -0.04 11.08 3.56
CA LEU A 195 0.96 11.01 2.51
C LEU A 195 0.32 11.13 1.13
N GLN A 196 -0.71 10.34 0.85
CA GLN A 196 -1.38 10.34 -0.43
C GLN A 196 -2.07 11.69 -0.68
N GLY A 197 -2.68 12.30 0.35
CA GLY A 197 -3.32 13.61 0.23
C GLY A 197 -2.34 14.76 -0.07
N THR A 198 -1.09 14.65 0.37
CA THR A 198 -0.08 15.71 0.18
C THR A 198 0.81 15.50 -1.05
N THR A 199 1.18 14.25 -1.33
CA THR A 199 2.15 13.90 -2.37
C THR A 199 1.55 13.19 -3.57
N ASN A 200 0.29 12.74 -3.48
CA ASN A 200 -0.36 11.87 -4.46
C ASN A 200 0.38 10.53 -4.68
N GLN A 201 1.23 10.12 -3.73
CA GLN A 201 1.96 8.85 -3.77
C GLN A 201 1.42 7.87 -2.73
N ARG A 202 1.45 6.58 -3.08
CA ARG A 202 1.07 5.47 -2.18
C ARG A 202 2.30 4.63 -1.86
N VAL A 203 2.36 4.09 -0.65
CA VAL A 203 3.41 3.16 -0.25
C VAL A 203 2.91 1.73 -0.38
N PHE A 204 3.73 0.84 -0.92
CA PHE A 204 3.42 -0.57 -1.01
C PHE A 204 3.53 -1.25 0.37
N LEU A 205 2.43 -1.21 1.13
CA LEU A 205 2.37 -1.80 2.48
C LEU A 205 2.36 -3.34 2.48
N ASN A 206 2.20 -3.98 1.32
CA ASN A 206 2.17 -5.44 1.20
C ASN A 206 3.42 -6.10 1.79
N ILE A 207 4.58 -5.46 1.62
CA ILE A 207 5.87 -5.99 2.07
C ILE A 207 5.91 -6.10 3.60
N ILE A 208 5.38 -5.09 4.30
CA ILE A 208 5.31 -5.09 5.77
C ILE A 208 4.27 -6.09 6.28
N THR A 209 3.10 -6.19 5.62
CA THR A 209 2.08 -7.18 6.01
C THR A 209 2.61 -8.60 5.87
N GLU A 210 3.33 -8.89 4.78
CA GLU A 210 3.90 -10.21 4.52
C GLU A 210 5.04 -10.53 5.50
N LEU A 211 5.85 -9.52 5.87
CA LEU A 211 6.91 -9.67 6.87
C LEU A 211 6.32 -9.98 8.26
N ILE A 212 5.33 -9.21 8.71
CA ILE A 212 4.68 -9.41 10.00
C ILE A 212 4.03 -10.80 10.04
N ALA A 213 3.32 -11.18 8.97
CA ALA A 213 2.68 -12.49 8.90
C ALA A 213 3.70 -13.64 8.88
N GLY A 214 4.82 -13.49 8.17
CA GLY A 214 5.89 -14.48 8.13
C GLY A 214 6.56 -14.71 9.48
N TYR A 215 6.69 -13.66 10.30
CA TYR A 215 7.18 -13.81 11.68
C TYR A 215 6.13 -14.35 12.65
N ALA A 216 4.86 -13.99 12.47
CA ALA A 216 3.77 -14.43 13.34
C ALA A 216 3.36 -15.90 13.08
N TYR A 217 3.40 -16.34 11.83
CA TYR A 217 2.98 -17.67 11.37
C TYR A 217 4.05 -18.29 10.47
N PRO A 218 5.19 -18.71 11.05
CA PRO A 218 6.30 -19.24 10.27
C PRO A 218 5.85 -20.49 9.50
N GLY A 219 6.19 -20.54 8.21
CA GLY A 219 5.91 -21.69 7.36
C GLY A 219 4.55 -21.69 6.67
N SER A 220 3.56 -20.93 7.17
CA SER A 220 2.22 -20.92 6.60
C SER A 220 2.09 -19.93 5.44
N ALA A 221 2.00 -20.46 4.21
CA ALA A 221 1.77 -19.63 3.03
C ALA A 221 0.33 -19.09 2.97
N ILE A 222 -0.62 -19.89 3.48
CA ILE A 222 -2.05 -19.55 3.50
C ILE A 222 -2.32 -18.42 4.49
N ALA A 223 -1.81 -18.51 5.73
CA ALA A 223 -1.97 -17.44 6.72
C ALA A 223 -1.32 -16.14 6.25
N ASN A 224 -0.15 -16.21 5.61
CA ASN A 224 0.52 -15.04 5.02
C ASN A 224 -0.35 -14.36 3.94
N THR A 225 -0.90 -15.15 3.02
CA THR A 225 -1.80 -14.64 1.98
C THR A 225 -3.06 -14.03 2.59
N MET A 226 -3.62 -14.62 3.65
CA MET A 226 -4.78 -14.08 4.35
C MET A 226 -4.49 -12.73 5.02
N VAL A 227 -3.33 -12.58 5.69
CA VAL A 227 -2.93 -11.30 6.28
C VAL A 227 -2.70 -10.24 5.22
N LYS A 228 -2.14 -10.60 4.05
CA LYS A 228 -2.05 -9.68 2.92
C LYS A 228 -3.44 -9.27 2.42
N CYS A 229 -4.35 -10.22 2.23
CA CYS A 229 -5.69 -9.94 1.74
C CYS A 229 -6.49 -9.04 2.69
N TYR A 230 -6.52 -9.34 3.98
CA TYR A 230 -7.30 -8.58 4.96
C TYR A 230 -6.57 -7.37 5.54
N GLY A 231 -5.24 -7.35 5.54
CA GLY A 231 -4.44 -6.23 6.01
C GLY A 231 -4.26 -5.18 4.93
N TYR A 232 -3.62 -5.54 3.81
CA TYR A 232 -3.26 -4.58 2.77
C TYR A 232 -4.46 -4.13 1.92
N ASN A 233 -5.26 -5.06 1.38
CA ASN A 233 -6.35 -4.65 0.49
C ASN A 233 -7.42 -3.84 1.22
N SER A 234 -7.66 -4.11 2.49
CA SER A 234 -8.59 -3.30 3.30
C SER A 234 -8.13 -1.86 3.44
N ILE A 235 -6.83 -1.61 3.64
CA ILE A 235 -6.28 -0.25 3.68
C ILE A 235 -6.43 0.42 2.30
N LYS A 236 -6.07 -0.30 1.22
CA LYS A 236 -6.24 0.19 -0.15
C LYS A 236 -7.69 0.62 -0.42
N HIS A 237 -8.67 -0.23 -0.08
CA HIS A 237 -10.08 0.08 -0.27
C HIS A 237 -10.57 1.23 0.61
N ALA A 238 -10.06 1.34 1.84
CA ALA A 238 -10.35 2.49 2.69
C ALA A 238 -9.82 3.80 2.07
N MET A 239 -8.64 3.75 1.43
CA MET A 239 -8.09 4.90 0.74
C MET A 239 -8.86 5.27 -0.52
N ASP A 240 -9.23 4.28 -1.33
CA ASP A 240 -10.07 4.50 -2.52
C ASP A 240 -11.42 5.11 -2.11
N PHE A 241 -12.05 4.59 -1.06
CA PHE A 241 -13.29 5.15 -0.51
C PHE A 241 -13.13 6.61 -0.02
N ALA A 242 -12.01 6.92 0.67
CA ALA A 242 -11.73 8.29 1.09
C ALA A 242 -11.53 9.25 -0.10
N GLN A 243 -10.92 8.77 -1.19
CA GLN A 243 -10.80 9.54 -2.43
C GLN A 243 -12.17 9.79 -3.07
N ASP A 244 -13.04 8.78 -3.13
CA ASP A 244 -14.39 8.90 -3.67
C ASP A 244 -15.23 9.91 -2.88
N LEU A 245 -15.16 9.87 -1.54
CA LEU A 245 -15.81 10.87 -0.68
C LEU A 245 -15.32 12.29 -0.97
N LYS A 246 -14.00 12.47 -1.18
CA LYS A 246 -13.44 13.78 -1.51
C LYS A 246 -13.88 14.24 -2.90
N MET A 247 -13.94 13.34 -3.88
CA MET A 247 -14.44 13.65 -5.21
C MET A 247 -15.91 14.06 -5.18
N GLY A 248 -16.74 13.39 -4.37
CA GLY A 248 -18.13 13.79 -4.13
C GLY A 248 -18.25 15.23 -3.60
N GLN A 249 -17.39 15.62 -2.64
CA GLN A 249 -17.36 17.00 -2.13
C GLN A 249 -17.00 18.02 -3.23
N TYR A 250 -16.13 17.67 -4.17
CA TYR A 250 -15.75 18.55 -5.28
C TYR A 250 -16.87 18.74 -6.31
N MET A 251 -17.68 17.70 -6.55
CA MET A 251 -18.77 17.75 -7.52
C MET A 251 -19.91 18.69 -7.10
N VAL A 252 -20.15 18.88 -5.80
CA VAL A 252 -21.20 19.79 -5.29
C VAL A 252 -21.03 21.22 -5.81
N ARG A 253 -19.79 21.69 -6.00
CA ARG A 253 -19.52 23.04 -6.52
C ARG A 253 -19.99 23.24 -7.97
N VAL A 254 -20.04 22.18 -8.77
CA VAL A 254 -20.50 22.24 -10.16
C VAL A 254 -22.01 22.50 -10.20
N TYR A 255 -22.77 21.80 -9.35
CA TYR A 255 -24.23 21.94 -9.29
C TYR A 255 -24.70 23.32 -8.80
N VAL A 256 -23.96 23.95 -7.89
CA VAL A 256 -24.34 25.27 -7.37
C VAL A 256 -24.14 26.39 -8.41
N ASN A 257 -23.18 26.24 -9.34
CA ASN A 257 -22.92 27.25 -10.38
C ASN A 257 -23.63 26.96 -11.71
N HIS A 258 -24.08 25.71 -11.93
CA HIS A 258 -24.94 25.32 -13.03
C HIS A 258 -26.03 24.38 -12.48
N PRO A 259 -27.15 24.92 -11.95
CA PRO A 259 -28.31 24.08 -11.71
C PRO A 259 -28.70 23.48 -13.07
N LEU A 260 -28.62 22.17 -13.21
CA LEU A 260 -29.21 21.48 -14.35
C LEU A 260 -30.69 21.89 -14.36
N SER A 261 -31.11 22.58 -15.42
CA SER A 261 -32.52 22.84 -15.63
C SER A 261 -33.22 21.49 -15.65
N PRO A 262 -34.32 21.33 -14.91
CA PRO A 262 -35.14 20.13 -15.04
C PRO A 262 -35.77 20.18 -16.44
N ASP A 263 -35.30 19.31 -17.32
CA ASP A 263 -36.06 18.85 -18.49
C ASP A 263 -37.09 17.79 -18.03
#